data_AF-A0A9D2FYP8-F1
#
_entry.id   AF-A0A9D2FYP8-F1
#
_cell.length_a   1.000
_cell.length_b   1.000
_cell.length_c   1.000
_cell.angle_alpha   90.00
_cell.angle_beta   90.00
_cell.angle_gamma   90.00
#
_symmetry.space_group_name_H-M   'P 1'
#
loop_
_entity.id
_entity.type
_entity.pdbx_description
1 polymer ?
#
loop_
_entity_poly.entity_id
_entity_poly.type
_entity_poly.pdbx_seq_one_letter_code
_entity_poly.pdbx_strand_id
1 'polypeptide(L)'
;MKRLRYIIMVMVATLMASCMGSDYAAPGLDPDNAPWGNNEITETNVVSIADLKARYASTIASNGYVKIEEDMQIKGVVTGNDYAGNIYQQIPVQDETGALVVGVSASALHGFLPEGQEILIDLKDLYIGGYGEQCQIGSVYTSPNTGKTGIGRMDRYTWQKHFRLIGEADVAKADALAEDFDPSKMTDASYMEANAGKLMTIRRVSFLNADGKSVFAPDDGSVALTSNCANRALREYSSKNIVVRTSTYADFAQEIIPEGTKDIKGIFTRYYDTWQILLRSTDDITDSQTAALEGLFDSQGDFVVEDKQLPEELNYIWTWSGSYGMKASAFLNNTNYASESWLISPVIDLSQLTSATLTFQQAGNFFSDMQADCSVLVSTDRQDWTPLTVEGWPEGSSWTFYDSTADLSAYAGQSQVYIAFRYTSSDMKAGTWEVRNVVVE
;
A
#
# COMPACT_ATOMS: atom_id res chain seq x y z
N MET A 1 61.01 3.83 -2.06
CA MET A 1 60.45 2.53 -1.61
C MET A 1 59.08 2.63 -0.93
N LYS A 2 58.73 3.67 -0.17
CA LYS A 2 57.39 3.78 0.46
C LYS A 2 56.24 4.00 -0.55
N ARG A 3 56.45 4.80 -1.60
CA ARG A 3 55.41 5.06 -2.64
C ARG A 3 55.08 3.86 -3.53
N LEU A 4 56.03 2.94 -3.73
CA LEU A 4 55.81 1.71 -4.51
C LEU A 4 54.93 0.70 -3.77
N ARG A 5 54.97 0.69 -2.42
CA ARG A 5 54.10 -0.16 -1.60
C ARG A 5 52.63 0.25 -1.66
N TYR A 6 52.34 1.56 -1.71
CA TYR A 6 50.97 2.05 -1.86
C TYR A 6 50.40 1.79 -3.26
N ILE A 7 51.23 1.86 -4.30
CA ILE A 7 50.81 1.54 -5.68
C ILE A 7 50.51 0.04 -5.84
N ILE A 8 51.31 -0.84 -5.23
CA ILE A 8 51.06 -2.29 -5.25
C ILE A 8 49.80 -2.64 -4.43
N MET A 9 49.55 -1.96 -3.30
CA MET A 9 48.37 -2.22 -2.46
C MET A 9 47.06 -1.76 -3.15
N VAL A 10 47.09 -0.68 -3.94
CA VAL A 10 45.95 -0.24 -4.76
C VAL A 10 45.74 -1.15 -5.98
N MET A 11 46.80 -1.70 -6.58
CA MET A 11 46.67 -2.70 -7.66
C MET A 11 46.15 -4.06 -7.17
N VAL A 12 46.45 -4.47 -5.94
CA VAL A 12 45.90 -5.70 -5.36
C VAL A 12 44.44 -5.52 -4.91
N ALA A 13 44.03 -4.32 -4.47
CA ALA A 13 42.63 -4.02 -4.14
C ALA A 13 41.73 -3.94 -5.40
N THR A 14 42.27 -3.53 -6.55
CA THR A 14 41.53 -3.50 -7.83
C THR A 14 41.44 -4.87 -8.50
N LEU A 15 42.32 -5.82 -8.15
CA LEU A 15 42.20 -7.23 -8.56
C LEU A 15 41.17 -8.03 -7.75
N MET A 16 40.68 -7.48 -6.63
CA MET A 16 39.57 -8.03 -5.84
C MET A 16 38.24 -7.33 -6.13
N ALA A 17 38.21 -6.34 -7.02
CA ALA A 17 36.98 -5.86 -7.64
C ALA A 17 36.57 -6.85 -8.74
N SER A 18 36.28 -8.07 -8.31
CA SER A 18 35.44 -8.99 -9.06
C SER A 18 34.10 -8.28 -9.19
N CYS A 19 33.80 -7.73 -10.37
CA CYS A 19 32.43 -7.50 -10.76
C CYS A 19 31.69 -8.80 -10.44
N MET A 20 30.81 -8.79 -9.45
CA MET A 20 29.80 -9.83 -9.32
C MET A 20 28.93 -9.69 -10.57
N GLY A 21 29.39 -10.29 -11.67
CA GLY A 21 28.52 -10.57 -12.79
C GLY A 21 27.36 -11.38 -12.22
N SER A 22 26.15 -10.99 -12.59
CA SER A 22 24.87 -11.62 -12.28
C SER A 22 24.74 -13.09 -12.69
N ASP A 23 25.86 -13.77 -12.99
CA ASP A 23 25.94 -15.06 -13.68
C ASP A 23 26.32 -16.23 -12.75
N TYR A 24 26.05 -16.09 -11.44
CA TYR A 24 25.51 -17.25 -10.72
C TYR A 24 24.00 -17.37 -10.97
N ALA A 25 23.58 -17.06 -12.20
CA ALA A 25 22.26 -17.35 -12.70
C ALA A 25 21.98 -18.82 -12.40
N ALA A 26 20.87 -19.08 -11.72
CA ALA A 26 20.28 -20.41 -11.66
C ALA A 26 20.38 -21.03 -13.07
N PRO A 27 20.71 -22.33 -13.19
CA PRO A 27 20.82 -22.96 -14.51
C PRO A 27 19.59 -22.57 -15.33
N GLY A 28 19.81 -21.86 -16.45
CA GLY A 28 18.73 -21.31 -17.25
C GLY A 28 17.77 -22.44 -17.60
N LEU A 29 16.60 -22.42 -16.98
CA LEU A 29 15.57 -23.40 -17.25
C LEU A 29 15.03 -23.05 -18.61
N ASP A 30 15.08 -23.98 -19.55
CA ASP A 30 14.38 -23.84 -20.82
C ASP A 30 12.90 -23.62 -20.50
N PRO A 31 12.31 -22.44 -20.80
CA PRO A 31 10.93 -22.13 -20.47
C PRO A 31 9.94 -23.09 -21.15
N ASP A 32 10.34 -23.70 -22.28
CA ASP A 32 9.54 -24.68 -23.00
C ASP A 32 9.75 -26.11 -22.47
N ASN A 33 10.77 -26.34 -21.64
CA ASN A 33 11.09 -27.62 -21.01
C ASN A 33 11.32 -27.47 -19.50
N ALA A 34 10.43 -26.75 -18.82
CA ALA A 34 10.48 -26.62 -17.38
C ALA A 34 10.42 -28.01 -16.71
N PRO A 35 11.22 -28.27 -15.66
CA PRO A 35 11.22 -29.57 -14.97
C PRO A 35 10.02 -29.74 -14.02
N TRP A 36 9.14 -28.72 -13.94
CA TRP A 36 7.90 -28.74 -13.19
C TRP A 36 6.70 -28.44 -14.08
N GLY A 37 5.53 -28.94 -13.67
CA GLY A 37 4.33 -28.88 -14.47
C GLY A 37 4.35 -29.86 -15.65
N ASN A 38 3.43 -29.64 -16.57
CA ASN A 38 3.21 -30.42 -17.76
C ASN A 38 3.37 -29.53 -19.01
N ASN A 39 4.53 -29.61 -19.66
CA ASN A 39 4.85 -28.81 -20.85
C ASN A 39 3.99 -29.19 -22.07
N GLU A 40 3.26 -30.31 -22.02
CA GLU A 40 2.32 -30.72 -23.08
C GLU A 40 1.02 -29.88 -23.06
N ILE A 41 0.72 -29.17 -21.95
CA ILE A 41 -0.44 -28.29 -21.89
C ILE A 41 -0.22 -27.12 -22.85
N THR A 42 -1.20 -26.91 -23.73
CA THR A 42 -1.26 -25.76 -24.64
C THR A 42 -2.48 -24.92 -24.31
N GLU A 43 -2.38 -23.61 -24.57
CA GLU A 43 -3.46 -22.66 -24.31
C GLU A 43 -4.69 -22.96 -25.18
N THR A 44 -5.76 -23.43 -24.55
CA THR A 44 -7.04 -23.79 -25.17
C THR A 44 -8.19 -23.55 -24.20
N ASN A 45 -9.30 -22.99 -24.66
CA ASN A 45 -10.50 -22.76 -23.84
C ASN A 45 -10.20 -21.98 -22.53
N VAL A 46 -9.31 -20.98 -22.60
CA VAL A 46 -9.02 -20.12 -21.44
C VAL A 46 -10.22 -19.23 -21.15
N VAL A 47 -10.70 -19.30 -19.91
CA VAL A 47 -11.70 -18.38 -19.38
C VAL A 47 -11.06 -17.44 -18.37
N SER A 48 -11.71 -16.31 -18.10
CA SER A 48 -11.29 -15.44 -17.02
C SER A 48 -11.59 -16.07 -15.65
N ILE A 49 -10.83 -15.72 -14.63
CA ILE A 49 -11.08 -16.19 -13.26
C ILE A 49 -12.45 -15.69 -12.76
N ALA A 50 -12.87 -14.49 -13.14
CA ALA A 50 -14.21 -13.98 -12.84
C ALA A 50 -15.31 -14.85 -13.47
N ASP A 51 -15.19 -15.22 -14.74
CA ASP A 51 -16.18 -16.07 -15.43
C ASP A 51 -16.22 -17.48 -14.83
N LEU A 52 -15.06 -18.04 -14.46
CA LEU A 52 -14.98 -19.31 -13.74
C LEU A 52 -15.72 -19.22 -12.39
N LYS A 53 -15.45 -18.19 -11.59
CA LYS A 53 -16.13 -17.97 -10.30
C LYS A 53 -17.63 -17.81 -10.49
N ALA A 54 -18.08 -17.05 -11.50
CA ALA A 54 -19.48 -16.85 -11.80
C ALA A 54 -20.18 -18.17 -12.17
N ARG A 55 -19.53 -19.00 -13.01
CA ARG A 55 -20.04 -20.33 -13.40
C ARG A 55 -20.28 -21.26 -12.21
N TYR A 56 -19.45 -21.17 -11.18
CA TYR A 56 -19.50 -22.04 -9.99
C TYR A 56 -19.96 -21.31 -8.71
N ALA A 57 -20.56 -20.12 -8.83
CA ALA A 57 -20.87 -19.25 -7.70
C ALA A 57 -21.73 -19.93 -6.62
N SER A 58 -22.75 -20.70 -7.01
CA SER A 58 -23.62 -21.42 -6.06
C SER A 58 -22.89 -22.53 -5.30
N THR A 59 -21.98 -23.25 -5.96
CA THR A 59 -21.13 -24.26 -5.32
C THR A 59 -20.17 -23.61 -4.33
N ILE A 60 -19.58 -22.47 -4.71
CA ILE A 60 -18.64 -21.73 -3.85
C ILE A 60 -19.35 -21.16 -2.62
N ALA A 61 -20.47 -20.45 -2.82
CA ALA A 61 -21.23 -19.81 -1.73
C ALA A 61 -21.83 -20.83 -0.74
N SER A 62 -22.15 -22.04 -1.19
CA SER A 62 -22.67 -23.09 -0.30
C SER A 62 -21.59 -23.86 0.46
N ASN A 63 -20.30 -23.49 0.33
CA ASN A 63 -19.16 -24.31 0.76
C ASN A 63 -19.19 -25.74 0.19
N GLY A 64 -19.81 -25.90 -0.98
CA GLY A 64 -19.83 -27.15 -1.71
C GLY A 64 -18.55 -27.36 -2.51
N TYR A 65 -18.53 -28.46 -3.27
CA TYR A 65 -17.51 -28.74 -4.28
C TYR A 65 -18.14 -29.47 -5.45
N VAL A 66 -17.56 -29.29 -6.64
CA VAL A 66 -17.97 -30.01 -7.85
C VAL A 66 -16.73 -30.27 -8.71
N LYS A 67 -16.74 -31.40 -9.41
CA LYS A 67 -15.70 -31.72 -10.39
C LYS A 67 -15.93 -30.91 -11.66
N ILE A 68 -14.86 -30.36 -12.23
CA ILE A 68 -14.91 -29.67 -13.51
C ILE A 68 -14.76 -30.73 -14.61
N GLU A 69 -15.85 -31.01 -15.33
CA GLU A 69 -15.87 -32.02 -16.41
C GLU A 69 -15.57 -31.40 -17.79
N GLU A 70 -15.80 -30.09 -17.93
CA GLU A 70 -15.53 -29.34 -19.16
C GLU A 70 -14.02 -29.14 -19.35
N ASP A 71 -13.59 -29.17 -20.61
CA ASP A 71 -12.25 -28.77 -21.00
C ASP A 71 -12.17 -27.25 -20.93
N MET A 72 -11.50 -26.75 -19.88
CA MET A 72 -11.35 -25.33 -19.63
C MET A 72 -10.04 -25.04 -18.90
N GLN A 73 -9.48 -23.87 -19.19
CA GLN A 73 -8.24 -23.42 -18.59
C GLN A 73 -8.42 -22.04 -17.95
N ILE A 74 -7.55 -21.72 -17.01
CA ILE A 74 -7.32 -20.35 -16.56
C ILE A 74 -5.84 -20.02 -16.73
N LYS A 75 -5.55 -18.77 -17.03
CA LYS A 75 -4.19 -18.22 -17.07
C LYS A 75 -4.11 -17.07 -16.09
N GLY A 76 -3.12 -17.08 -15.23
CA GLY A 76 -2.96 -16.06 -14.20
C GLY A 76 -1.57 -16.04 -13.60
N VAL A 77 -1.35 -15.04 -12.77
CA VAL A 77 -0.07 -14.77 -12.09
C VAL A 77 -0.17 -15.25 -10.65
N VAL A 78 0.87 -15.94 -10.19
CA VAL A 78 1.04 -16.30 -8.78
C VAL A 78 1.31 -15.04 -7.97
N THR A 79 0.42 -14.71 -7.02
CA THR A 79 0.52 -13.50 -6.20
C THR A 79 1.04 -13.76 -4.78
N GLY A 80 1.07 -15.02 -4.36
CA GLY A 80 1.64 -15.47 -3.09
C GLY A 80 1.95 -16.96 -3.10
N ASN A 81 2.75 -17.42 -2.14
CA ASN A 81 3.15 -18.82 -2.01
C ASN A 81 3.60 -19.14 -0.57
N ASP A 82 4.11 -20.35 -0.37
CA ASP A 82 4.47 -20.87 0.95
C ASP A 82 5.84 -20.43 1.49
N TYR A 83 6.50 -19.44 0.88
CA TYR A 83 7.87 -19.01 1.23
C TYR A 83 8.03 -18.69 2.73
N ALA A 84 7.23 -17.77 3.27
CA ALA A 84 7.29 -17.42 4.70
C ALA A 84 6.33 -18.26 5.58
N GLY A 85 5.74 -19.33 5.03
CA GLY A 85 4.90 -20.28 5.77
C GLY A 85 3.48 -19.82 6.12
N ASN A 86 3.09 -18.57 5.89
CA ASN A 86 1.73 -18.11 6.21
C ASN A 86 0.69 -18.59 5.19
N ILE A 87 1.04 -18.58 3.89
CA ILE A 87 0.22 -19.11 2.79
C ILE A 87 0.67 -20.56 2.50
N TYR A 88 0.42 -21.45 3.44
CA TYR A 88 0.93 -22.82 3.38
C TYR A 88 0.06 -23.74 2.51
N GLN A 89 0.72 -24.50 1.62
CA GLN A 89 0.08 -25.48 0.71
C GLN A 89 -1.03 -24.87 -0.17
N GLN A 90 -0.86 -23.60 -0.50
CA GLN A 90 -1.80 -22.80 -1.25
C GLN A 90 -1.04 -21.90 -2.21
N ILE A 91 -1.62 -21.67 -3.38
CA ILE A 91 -1.09 -20.77 -4.41
C ILE A 91 -2.25 -19.85 -4.81
N PRO A 92 -2.31 -18.62 -4.27
CA PRO A 92 -3.16 -17.56 -4.80
C PRO A 92 -2.76 -17.23 -6.24
N VAL A 93 -3.74 -17.25 -7.14
CA VAL A 93 -3.58 -16.98 -8.57
C VAL A 93 -4.57 -15.89 -8.96
N GLN A 94 -4.08 -14.88 -9.67
CA GLN A 94 -4.85 -13.71 -10.06
C GLN A 94 -4.66 -13.38 -11.54
N ASP A 95 -5.75 -12.97 -12.19
CA ASP A 95 -5.75 -12.32 -13.50
C ASP A 95 -6.36 -10.91 -13.37
N GLU A 96 -6.52 -10.19 -14.48
CA GLU A 96 -7.09 -8.83 -14.49
C GLU A 96 -8.57 -8.79 -14.03
N THR A 97 -9.25 -9.93 -13.95
CA THR A 97 -10.69 -10.02 -13.68
C THR A 97 -11.00 -10.49 -12.26
N GLY A 98 -10.10 -11.27 -11.64
CA GLY A 98 -10.33 -11.86 -10.33
C GLY A 98 -9.20 -12.75 -9.86
N ALA A 99 -9.39 -13.34 -8.68
CA ALA A 99 -8.43 -14.26 -8.09
C ALA A 99 -9.11 -15.47 -7.43
N LEU A 100 -8.35 -16.54 -7.28
CA LEU A 100 -8.72 -17.75 -6.55
C LEU A 100 -7.50 -18.36 -5.86
N VAL A 101 -7.75 -19.37 -5.02
CA VAL A 101 -6.68 -20.12 -4.35
C VAL A 101 -6.60 -21.54 -4.94
N VAL A 102 -5.39 -22.00 -5.27
CA VAL A 102 -5.14 -23.39 -5.62
C VAL A 102 -4.54 -24.11 -4.41
N GLY A 103 -5.24 -25.14 -3.91
CA GLY A 103 -4.77 -25.93 -2.78
C GLY A 103 -3.97 -27.15 -3.24
N VAL A 104 -2.70 -27.25 -2.83
CA VAL A 104 -1.80 -28.35 -3.20
C VAL A 104 -1.10 -28.93 -1.97
N SER A 105 -1.23 -30.23 -1.74
CA SER A 105 -0.61 -30.94 -0.62
C SER A 105 0.89 -31.19 -0.88
N ALA A 106 1.64 -30.10 -0.96
CA ALA A 106 3.09 -30.06 -1.15
C ALA A 106 3.67 -28.81 -0.49
N SER A 107 4.89 -28.92 0.03
CA SER A 107 5.66 -27.79 0.56
C SER A 107 6.73 -27.35 -0.43
N ALA A 108 7.34 -26.19 -0.18
CA ALA A 108 8.34 -25.55 -1.02
C ALA A 108 7.82 -25.24 -2.43
N LEU A 109 6.53 -24.87 -2.52
CA LEU A 109 5.89 -24.44 -3.76
C LEU A 109 6.57 -23.17 -4.30
N HIS A 110 7.01 -22.27 -3.42
CA HIS A 110 7.73 -21.04 -3.77
C HIS A 110 8.98 -21.29 -4.65
N GLY A 111 9.60 -22.46 -4.58
CA GLY A 111 10.81 -22.78 -5.33
C GLY A 111 10.60 -22.89 -6.84
N PHE A 112 9.38 -23.19 -7.28
CA PHE A 112 9.02 -23.29 -8.70
C PHE A 112 7.76 -22.49 -9.07
N LEU A 113 7.10 -21.90 -8.09
CA LEU A 113 5.99 -20.94 -8.24
C LEU A 113 6.29 -19.70 -7.39
N PRO A 114 7.37 -18.95 -7.70
CA PRO A 114 7.64 -17.68 -7.05
C PRO A 114 6.55 -16.66 -7.41
N GLU A 115 6.47 -15.58 -6.64
CA GLU A 115 5.59 -14.45 -6.94
C GLU A 115 5.92 -13.88 -8.33
N GLY A 116 4.89 -13.55 -9.11
CA GLY A 116 5.06 -13.06 -10.48
C GLY A 116 5.21 -14.16 -11.55
N GLN A 117 5.27 -15.44 -11.16
CA GLN A 117 5.22 -16.55 -12.11
C GLN A 117 3.83 -16.61 -12.77
N GLU A 118 3.80 -16.51 -14.09
CA GLU A 118 2.59 -16.74 -14.87
C GLU A 118 2.41 -18.23 -15.12
N ILE A 119 1.19 -18.74 -14.93
CA ILE A 119 0.86 -20.15 -15.11
C ILE A 119 -0.43 -20.32 -15.89
N LEU A 120 -0.46 -21.37 -16.69
CA LEU A 120 -1.66 -21.89 -17.32
C LEU A 120 -2.11 -23.13 -16.54
N ILE A 121 -3.37 -23.19 -16.14
CA ILE A 121 -3.94 -24.29 -15.35
C ILE A 121 -5.03 -24.97 -16.15
N ASP A 122 -4.86 -26.27 -16.42
CA ASP A 122 -5.90 -27.15 -16.95
C ASP A 122 -6.81 -27.63 -15.81
N LEU A 123 -8.06 -27.19 -15.87
CA LEU A 123 -9.02 -27.36 -14.77
C LEU A 123 -9.82 -28.66 -14.88
N LYS A 124 -9.82 -29.29 -16.06
CA LYS A 124 -10.58 -30.52 -16.26
C LYS A 124 -10.11 -31.58 -15.27
N ASP A 125 -11.06 -32.35 -14.72
CA ASP A 125 -10.83 -33.37 -13.70
C ASP A 125 -10.39 -32.89 -12.30
N LEU A 126 -10.14 -31.59 -12.13
CA LEU A 126 -9.98 -30.97 -10.80
C LEU A 126 -11.34 -30.65 -10.17
N TYR A 127 -11.32 -30.30 -8.89
CA TYR A 127 -12.51 -29.84 -8.17
C TYR A 127 -12.42 -28.35 -7.89
N ILE A 128 -13.56 -27.68 -8.00
CA ILE A 128 -13.76 -26.29 -7.55
C ILE A 128 -14.80 -26.27 -6.44
N GLY A 129 -14.60 -25.42 -5.44
CA GLY A 129 -15.52 -25.29 -4.32
C GLY A 129 -15.25 -24.08 -3.42
N GLY A 130 -16.04 -23.96 -2.36
CA GLY A 130 -15.89 -22.94 -1.33
C GLY A 130 -15.20 -23.48 -0.09
N TYR A 131 -14.07 -22.87 0.31
CA TYR A 131 -13.42 -23.10 1.59
C TYR A 131 -13.65 -21.90 2.52
N GLY A 132 -14.66 -21.96 3.39
CA GLY A 132 -15.15 -20.75 4.05
C GLY A 132 -15.67 -19.75 3.02
N GLU A 133 -16.32 -20.25 1.98
CA GLU A 133 -16.79 -19.56 0.79
C GLU A 133 -15.69 -18.95 -0.10
N GLN A 134 -14.41 -19.00 0.27
CA GLN A 134 -13.30 -18.67 -0.64
C GLN A 134 -13.28 -19.65 -1.82
N CYS A 135 -13.24 -19.13 -3.05
CA CYS A 135 -13.09 -19.97 -4.23
C CYS A 135 -11.74 -20.71 -4.20
N GLN A 136 -11.79 -22.04 -4.23
CA GLN A 136 -10.62 -22.91 -4.21
C GLN A 136 -10.67 -23.96 -5.32
N ILE A 137 -9.53 -24.15 -6.00
CA ILE A 137 -9.26 -25.31 -6.86
C ILE A 137 -8.48 -26.36 -6.07
N GLY A 138 -8.84 -27.62 -6.20
CA GLY A 138 -8.25 -28.69 -5.40
C GLY A 138 -8.83 -30.07 -5.67
N SER A 139 -8.92 -30.88 -4.62
CA SER A 139 -9.56 -32.20 -4.63
C SER A 139 -10.52 -32.34 -3.46
N VAL A 140 -11.29 -33.43 -3.43
CA VAL A 140 -12.15 -33.72 -2.27
C VAL A 140 -11.29 -34.07 -1.06
N TYR A 141 -11.57 -33.44 0.06
CA TYR A 141 -11.03 -33.81 1.37
C TYR A 141 -12.13 -34.44 2.22
N THR A 142 -11.78 -35.54 2.89
CA THR A 142 -12.63 -36.21 3.88
C THR A 142 -11.96 -36.09 5.24
N SER A 143 -12.63 -35.43 6.18
CA SER A 143 -12.16 -35.32 7.56
C SER A 143 -12.04 -36.72 8.19
N PRO A 144 -10.86 -37.14 8.65
CA PRO A 144 -10.69 -38.45 9.29
C PRO A 144 -11.45 -38.55 10.62
N ASN A 145 -11.72 -37.41 11.27
CA ASN A 145 -12.36 -37.37 12.59
C ASN A 145 -13.89 -37.34 12.51
N THR A 146 -14.46 -36.73 11.46
CA THR A 146 -15.90 -36.48 11.37
C THR A 146 -16.56 -37.12 10.15
N GLY A 147 -15.77 -37.61 9.18
CA GLY A 147 -16.26 -38.12 7.89
C GLY A 147 -16.86 -37.04 6.97
N LYS A 148 -16.89 -35.77 7.41
CA LYS A 148 -17.38 -34.66 6.60
C LYS A 148 -16.47 -34.46 5.39
N THR A 149 -17.08 -34.27 4.23
CA THR A 149 -16.37 -33.97 2.98
C THR A 149 -16.44 -32.47 2.67
N GLY A 150 -15.46 -31.98 1.92
CA GLY A 150 -15.39 -30.60 1.45
C GLY A 150 -14.31 -30.42 0.40
N ILE A 151 -14.18 -29.22 -0.14
CA ILE A 151 -13.04 -28.88 -0.99
C ILE A 151 -11.76 -28.90 -0.13
N GLY A 152 -10.71 -29.51 -0.66
CA GLY A 152 -9.42 -29.66 -0.03
C GLY A 152 -8.29 -29.45 -1.03
N ARG A 153 -7.11 -29.94 -0.66
CA ARG A 153 -5.87 -29.77 -1.44
C ARG A 153 -5.64 -30.99 -2.30
N MET A 154 -5.37 -30.79 -3.59
CA MET A 154 -4.97 -31.88 -4.48
C MET A 154 -3.57 -32.38 -4.13
N ASP A 155 -3.26 -33.63 -4.43
CA ASP A 155 -1.90 -34.14 -4.23
C ASP A 155 -0.92 -33.55 -5.26
N ARG A 156 0.38 -33.57 -4.91
CA ARG A 156 1.45 -33.04 -5.76
C ARG A 156 1.47 -33.67 -7.16
N TYR A 157 1.20 -34.97 -7.29
CA TYR A 157 1.31 -35.65 -8.57
C TYR A 157 0.16 -35.26 -9.50
N THR A 158 -1.05 -35.12 -8.96
CA THR A 158 -2.16 -34.49 -9.68
C THR A 158 -1.76 -33.08 -10.09
N TRP A 159 -1.34 -32.21 -9.18
CA TRP A 159 -0.95 -30.83 -9.51
C TRP A 159 0.04 -30.75 -10.68
N GLN A 160 1.13 -31.52 -10.66
CA GLN A 160 2.15 -31.51 -11.72
C GLN A 160 1.61 -31.84 -13.13
N LYS A 161 0.43 -32.45 -13.25
CA LYS A 161 -0.21 -32.73 -14.55
C LYS A 161 -1.07 -31.58 -15.08
N HIS A 162 -1.49 -30.67 -14.20
CA HIS A 162 -2.55 -29.70 -14.45
C HIS A 162 -2.06 -28.27 -14.60
N PHE A 163 -0.77 -27.99 -14.56
CA PHE A 163 -0.27 -26.65 -14.85
C PHE A 163 0.95 -26.65 -15.76
N ARG A 164 1.14 -25.53 -16.44
CA ARG A 164 2.34 -25.21 -17.20
C ARG A 164 2.85 -23.83 -16.78
N LEU A 165 4.16 -23.69 -16.63
CA LEU A 165 4.82 -22.41 -16.42
C LEU A 165 4.86 -21.63 -17.74
N ILE A 166 4.58 -20.33 -17.68
CA ILE A 166 4.60 -19.44 -18.83
C ILE A 166 5.67 -18.37 -18.61
N GLY A 167 6.74 -18.43 -19.41
CA GLY A 167 7.87 -17.52 -19.31
C GLY A 167 8.56 -17.56 -17.94
N GLU A 168 9.40 -16.56 -17.70
CA GLU A 168 10.08 -16.36 -16.42
C GLU A 168 9.19 -15.60 -15.44
N ALA A 169 9.42 -15.84 -14.15
CA ALA A 169 8.74 -15.09 -13.09
C ALA A 169 9.21 -13.64 -13.05
N ASP A 170 8.25 -12.72 -12.96
CA ASP A 170 8.49 -11.29 -12.84
C ASP A 170 7.55 -10.71 -11.79
N VAL A 171 8.10 -10.31 -10.64
CA VAL A 171 7.35 -9.75 -9.51
C VAL A 171 6.53 -8.53 -9.93
N ALA A 172 6.99 -7.77 -10.94
CA ALA A 172 6.24 -6.63 -11.46
C ALA A 172 4.87 -7.03 -12.05
N LYS A 173 4.71 -8.27 -12.54
CA LYS A 173 3.40 -8.79 -12.98
C LYS A 173 2.44 -8.95 -11.80
N ALA A 174 2.92 -9.42 -10.66
CA ALA A 174 2.09 -9.55 -9.46
C ALA A 174 1.76 -8.16 -8.87
N ASP A 175 2.74 -7.26 -8.78
CA ASP A 175 2.52 -5.91 -8.27
C ASP A 175 1.58 -5.09 -9.17
N ALA A 176 1.60 -5.29 -10.49
CA ALA A 176 0.66 -4.65 -11.41
C ALA A 176 -0.81 -5.09 -11.21
N LEU A 177 -1.03 -6.24 -10.58
CA LEU A 177 -2.36 -6.74 -10.22
C LEU A 177 -2.78 -6.34 -8.79
N ALA A 178 -1.90 -5.71 -8.01
CA ALA A 178 -2.25 -5.26 -6.67
C ALA A 178 -3.22 -4.08 -6.75
N GLU A 179 -4.32 -4.16 -5.98
CA GLU A 179 -5.36 -3.13 -5.92
C GLU A 179 -5.47 -2.55 -4.51
N ASP A 180 -5.95 -1.31 -4.38
CA ASP A 180 -6.28 -0.76 -3.08
C ASP A 180 -7.62 -1.32 -2.57
N PHE A 181 -7.62 -1.77 -1.32
CA PHE A 181 -8.83 -2.26 -0.66
C PHE A 181 -9.67 -1.09 -0.17
N ASP A 182 -10.92 -0.99 -0.65
CA ASP A 182 -11.90 0.00 -0.21
C ASP A 182 -12.61 -0.44 1.09
N PRO A 183 -12.28 0.14 2.26
CA PRO A 183 -12.87 -0.30 3.53
C PRO A 183 -14.36 0.06 3.66
N SER A 184 -14.86 1.02 2.87
CA SER A 184 -16.28 1.39 2.88
C SER A 184 -17.17 0.29 2.30
N LYS A 185 -16.60 -0.59 1.47
CA LYS A 185 -17.29 -1.74 0.85
C LYS A 185 -16.99 -3.06 1.54
N MET A 186 -16.33 -3.05 2.70
CA MET A 186 -15.91 -4.27 3.40
C MET A 186 -17.06 -5.25 3.70
N THR A 187 -18.27 -4.76 3.93
CA THR A 187 -19.47 -5.58 4.17
C THR A 187 -20.35 -5.76 2.93
N ASP A 188 -19.94 -5.26 1.77
CA ASP A 188 -20.65 -5.45 0.50
C ASP A 188 -20.34 -6.85 -0.05
N ALA A 189 -21.39 -7.66 -0.21
CA ALA A 189 -21.26 -9.05 -0.67
C ALA A 189 -20.69 -9.15 -2.10
N SER A 190 -21.08 -8.24 -3.00
CA SER A 190 -20.58 -8.24 -4.38
C SER A 190 -19.12 -7.82 -4.43
N TYR A 191 -18.72 -6.84 -3.62
CA TYR A 191 -17.32 -6.46 -3.47
C TYR A 191 -16.48 -7.62 -2.92
N MET A 192 -16.99 -8.35 -1.94
CA MET A 192 -16.31 -9.53 -1.41
C MET A 192 -16.21 -10.66 -2.42
N GLU A 193 -17.29 -10.99 -3.12
CA GLU A 193 -17.29 -12.03 -4.15
C GLU A 193 -16.29 -11.72 -5.28
N ALA A 194 -16.22 -10.46 -5.71
CA ALA A 194 -15.29 -10.03 -6.75
C ALA A 194 -13.83 -10.08 -6.31
N ASN A 195 -13.52 -9.64 -5.09
CA ASN A 195 -12.14 -9.38 -4.66
C ASN A 195 -11.53 -10.47 -3.75
N ALA A 196 -12.32 -11.42 -3.24
CA ALA A 196 -11.80 -12.51 -2.43
C ALA A 196 -10.76 -13.36 -3.18
N GLY A 197 -9.55 -13.41 -2.62
CA GLY A 197 -8.35 -14.08 -3.14
C GLY A 197 -7.34 -13.12 -3.78
N LYS A 198 -7.67 -11.85 -3.98
CA LYS A 198 -6.79 -10.89 -4.66
C LYS A 198 -5.64 -10.42 -3.75
N LEU A 199 -4.54 -10.04 -4.38
CA LEU A 199 -3.50 -9.21 -3.76
C LEU A 199 -4.02 -7.78 -3.66
N MET A 200 -4.15 -7.26 -2.44
CA MET A 200 -4.64 -5.91 -2.21
C MET A 200 -3.86 -5.22 -1.09
N THR A 201 -4.04 -3.91 -0.95
CA THR A 201 -3.47 -3.11 0.15
C THR A 201 -4.58 -2.41 0.91
N ILE A 202 -4.66 -2.62 2.23
CA ILE A 202 -5.47 -1.77 3.11
C ILE A 202 -4.57 -0.69 3.71
N ARG A 203 -4.98 0.56 3.57
CA ARG A 203 -4.16 1.71 3.99
C ARG A 203 -4.58 2.25 5.35
N ARG A 204 -3.63 2.89 6.03
CA ARG A 204 -3.86 3.69 7.24
C ARG A 204 -4.50 2.91 8.39
N VAL A 205 -4.03 1.69 8.63
CA VAL A 205 -4.54 0.82 9.72
C VAL A 205 -3.48 0.59 10.78
N SER A 206 -3.92 0.32 12.00
CA SER A 206 -3.02 0.00 13.10
C SER A 206 -3.50 -1.24 13.84
N PHE A 207 -2.57 -2.04 14.38
CA PHE A 207 -2.95 -3.24 15.11
C PHE A 207 -3.48 -2.89 16.52
N LEU A 208 -4.57 -3.54 16.94
CA LEU A 208 -5.24 -3.26 18.22
C LEU A 208 -4.36 -3.45 19.46
N ASN A 209 -3.40 -4.37 19.40
CA ASN A 209 -2.52 -4.73 20.51
C ASN A 209 -1.03 -4.62 20.12
N ALA A 210 -0.65 -3.71 19.23
CA ALA A 210 0.76 -3.39 19.03
C ALA A 210 1.28 -2.59 20.23
N ASP A 211 1.78 -3.29 21.24
CA ASP A 211 2.27 -2.76 22.54
C ASP A 211 3.79 -2.90 22.70
N GLY A 212 4.50 -3.13 21.60
CA GLY A 212 5.93 -3.43 21.57
C GLY A 212 6.30 -4.81 22.11
N LYS A 213 5.34 -5.71 22.37
CA LYS A 213 5.57 -7.05 22.92
C LYS A 213 4.78 -8.15 22.23
N SER A 214 3.53 -7.88 21.87
CA SER A 214 2.64 -8.83 21.22
C SER A 214 3.18 -9.23 19.85
N VAL A 215 3.22 -10.53 19.56
CA VAL A 215 3.74 -11.09 18.29
C VAL A 215 2.63 -11.50 17.33
N PHE A 216 2.87 -11.76 16.05
CA PHE A 216 1.78 -12.09 15.10
C PHE A 216 0.94 -13.31 15.51
N ALA A 217 1.57 -14.46 15.76
CA ALA A 217 0.93 -15.73 16.07
C ALA A 217 1.67 -16.49 17.18
N PRO A 218 1.39 -16.17 18.46
CA PRO A 218 2.01 -16.84 19.59
C PRO A 218 1.46 -18.26 19.78
N ASP A 219 2.30 -19.14 20.30
CA ASP A 219 1.98 -20.52 20.69
C ASP A 219 1.92 -20.70 22.22
N ASP A 220 1.98 -19.60 22.98
CA ASP A 220 1.98 -19.55 24.45
C ASP A 220 0.56 -19.47 25.08
N GLY A 221 -0.48 -19.45 24.25
CA GLY A 221 -1.88 -19.35 24.67
C GLY A 221 -2.37 -17.93 24.97
N SER A 222 -1.58 -16.88 24.72
CA SER A 222 -1.98 -15.47 24.88
C SER A 222 -3.06 -15.03 23.87
N VAL A 223 -3.21 -15.76 22.76
CA VAL A 223 -4.25 -15.54 21.75
C VAL A 223 -4.97 -16.85 21.43
N ALA A 224 -6.28 -16.78 21.22
CA ALA A 224 -7.06 -17.92 20.76
C ALA A 224 -6.65 -18.31 19.33
N LEU A 225 -6.18 -19.54 19.17
CA LEU A 225 -5.81 -20.10 17.87
C LEU A 225 -6.99 -20.86 17.26
N THR A 226 -7.22 -20.64 15.96
CA THR A 226 -8.17 -21.44 15.16
C THR A 226 -7.41 -22.06 14.01
N SER A 227 -7.32 -23.39 13.99
CA SER A 227 -6.51 -24.15 13.01
C SER A 227 -5.03 -23.71 12.99
N ASN A 228 -4.41 -23.62 14.17
CA ASN A 228 -3.00 -23.19 14.35
C ASN A 228 -2.69 -21.83 13.71
N CYS A 229 -3.67 -20.92 13.73
CA CYS A 229 -3.49 -19.56 13.27
C CYS A 229 -4.08 -18.59 14.29
N ALA A 230 -3.39 -17.47 14.49
CA ALA A 230 -3.88 -16.33 15.24
C ALA A 230 -4.55 -15.34 14.29
N ASN A 231 -5.60 -14.67 14.76
CA ASN A 231 -6.21 -13.55 14.09
C ASN A 231 -5.87 -12.27 14.87
N ARG A 232 -5.18 -11.32 14.24
CA ARG A 232 -4.89 -10.01 14.80
C ARG A 232 -5.89 -8.99 14.27
N ALA A 233 -6.51 -8.26 15.20
CA ALA A 233 -7.48 -7.22 14.89
C ALA A 233 -6.78 -5.91 14.55
N LEU A 234 -7.38 -5.16 13.62
CA LEU A 234 -7.02 -3.77 13.33
C LEU A 234 -7.86 -2.84 14.21
N ARG A 235 -7.33 -1.68 14.62
CA ARG A 235 -8.01 -0.75 15.54
C ARG A 235 -9.24 -0.11 14.89
N GLU A 236 -9.15 0.14 13.60
CA GLU A 236 -10.11 0.90 12.82
C GLU A 236 -11.36 0.10 12.49
N TYR A 237 -11.28 -1.24 12.55
CA TYR A 237 -12.34 -2.13 12.08
C TYR A 237 -12.66 -3.26 13.05
N SER A 238 -13.92 -3.71 13.04
CA SER A 238 -14.31 -4.88 13.82
C SER A 238 -13.59 -6.13 13.32
N SER A 239 -13.07 -6.95 14.24
CA SER A 239 -12.49 -8.26 13.93
C SER A 239 -13.48 -9.28 13.37
N LYS A 240 -14.78 -8.96 13.36
CA LYS A 240 -15.80 -9.73 12.61
C LYS A 240 -15.76 -9.45 11.11
N ASN A 241 -15.29 -8.26 10.72
CA ASN A 241 -15.28 -7.83 9.32
C ASN A 241 -13.91 -8.10 8.68
N ILE A 242 -12.80 -7.77 9.36
CA ILE A 242 -11.45 -7.98 8.82
C ILE A 242 -10.44 -8.29 9.92
N VAL A 243 -9.53 -9.20 9.63
CA VAL A 243 -8.39 -9.57 10.48
C VAL A 243 -7.15 -9.82 9.65
N VAL A 244 -5.97 -9.59 10.24
CA VAL A 244 -4.71 -10.12 9.73
C VAL A 244 -4.54 -11.52 10.32
N ARG A 245 -4.50 -12.53 9.46
CA ARG A 245 -4.43 -13.94 9.87
C ARG A 245 -3.03 -14.47 9.66
N THR A 246 -2.46 -15.05 10.72
CA THR A 246 -1.09 -15.55 10.70
C THR A 246 -1.01 -16.97 11.25
N SER A 247 -0.40 -17.88 10.52
CA SER A 247 -0.09 -19.23 10.99
C SER A 247 0.98 -19.20 12.08
N THR A 248 0.86 -20.07 13.08
CA THR A 248 1.94 -20.28 14.07
C THR A 248 3.18 -20.93 13.45
N TYR A 249 3.10 -21.41 12.21
CA TYR A 249 4.23 -21.97 11.47
C TYR A 249 4.88 -20.96 10.50
N ALA A 250 4.35 -19.73 10.43
CA ALA A 250 4.98 -18.69 9.61
C ALA A 250 6.34 -18.28 10.21
N ASP A 251 7.32 -17.97 9.37
CA ASP A 251 8.66 -17.60 9.83
C ASP A 251 8.65 -16.35 10.72
N PHE A 252 7.68 -15.46 10.49
CA PHE A 252 7.45 -14.23 11.23
C PHE A 252 6.41 -14.37 12.36
N ALA A 253 5.96 -15.59 12.69
CA ALA A 253 4.90 -15.80 13.69
C ALA A 253 5.24 -15.19 15.06
N GLN A 254 6.53 -15.20 15.43
CA GLN A 254 7.04 -14.69 16.70
C GLN A 254 7.61 -13.27 16.59
N GLU A 255 7.51 -12.62 15.44
CA GLU A 255 7.88 -11.21 15.30
C GLU A 255 6.87 -10.31 16.00
N ILE A 256 7.37 -9.24 16.64
CA ILE A 256 6.55 -8.24 17.31
C ILE A 256 5.71 -7.52 16.25
N ILE A 257 4.41 -7.41 16.51
CA ILE A 257 3.49 -6.68 15.65
C ILE A 257 3.91 -5.20 15.61
N PRO A 258 4.06 -4.61 14.43
CA PRO A 258 4.57 -3.26 14.31
C PRO A 258 3.60 -2.22 14.89
N GLU A 259 4.17 -1.26 15.62
CA GLU A 259 3.46 -0.12 16.20
C GLU A 259 3.22 0.99 15.17
N GLY A 260 2.21 1.82 15.42
CA GLY A 260 1.85 2.95 14.56
C GLY A 260 0.90 2.59 13.42
N THR A 261 0.64 3.58 12.56
CA THR A 261 -0.24 3.46 11.41
C THR A 261 0.52 2.89 10.21
N LYS A 262 -0.03 1.87 9.56
CA LYS A 262 0.59 1.08 8.50
C LYS A 262 -0.30 0.94 7.28
N ASP A 263 0.33 0.73 6.14
CA ASP A 263 -0.31 0.16 4.96
C ASP A 263 0.05 -1.33 4.93
N ILE A 264 -0.97 -2.19 4.79
CA ILE A 264 -0.84 -3.64 4.83
C ILE A 264 -1.24 -4.23 3.48
N LYS A 265 -0.24 -4.70 2.73
CA LYS A 265 -0.43 -5.50 1.51
C LYS A 265 -0.59 -6.99 1.87
N GLY A 266 -1.27 -7.76 1.03
CA GLY A 266 -1.36 -9.21 1.22
C GLY A 266 -2.47 -9.83 0.40
N ILE A 267 -2.74 -11.11 0.64
CA ILE A 267 -3.81 -11.84 -0.04
C ILE A 267 -5.09 -11.73 0.77
N PHE A 268 -6.10 -11.04 0.22
CA PHE A 268 -7.37 -10.76 0.87
C PHE A 268 -8.34 -11.92 0.60
N THR A 269 -8.28 -12.93 1.45
CA THR A 269 -9.19 -14.08 1.39
C THR A 269 -10.46 -13.82 2.19
N ARG A 270 -11.50 -14.64 1.99
CA ARG A 270 -12.69 -14.63 2.84
C ARG A 270 -12.85 -15.93 3.63
N TYR A 271 -13.44 -15.80 4.81
CA TYR A 271 -13.95 -16.91 5.60
C TYR A 271 -15.37 -16.57 6.06
N TYR A 272 -16.35 -17.05 5.31
CA TYR A 272 -17.72 -16.53 5.33
C TYR A 272 -17.68 -15.01 5.14
N ASP A 273 -18.33 -14.25 6.03
CA ASP A 273 -18.42 -12.79 5.97
C ASP A 273 -17.20 -12.06 6.58
N THR A 274 -16.14 -12.77 6.96
CA THR A 274 -14.91 -12.16 7.50
C THR A 274 -13.78 -12.16 6.48
N TRP A 275 -13.25 -10.98 6.17
CA TRP A 275 -12.00 -10.83 5.43
C TRP A 275 -10.80 -11.31 6.25
N GLN A 276 -9.90 -12.04 5.62
CA GLN A 276 -8.65 -12.50 6.19
C GLN A 276 -7.51 -12.06 5.28
N ILE A 277 -6.71 -11.12 5.78
CA ILE A 277 -5.47 -10.69 5.12
C ILE A 277 -4.40 -11.71 5.48
N LEU A 278 -3.91 -12.44 4.47
CA LEU A 278 -2.76 -13.32 4.58
C LEU A 278 -1.53 -12.58 4.07
N LEU A 279 -0.64 -12.19 4.99
CA LEU A 279 0.66 -11.62 4.65
C LEU A 279 1.53 -12.64 3.94
N ARG A 280 2.28 -12.21 2.92
CA ARG A 280 3.29 -13.04 2.24
C ARG A 280 4.61 -13.02 3.00
N SER A 281 4.99 -11.85 3.52
CA SER A 281 6.03 -11.65 4.54
C SER A 281 5.67 -10.39 5.36
N THR A 282 6.50 -10.03 6.35
CA THR A 282 6.37 -8.75 7.07
C THR A 282 6.77 -7.54 6.23
N ASP A 283 7.46 -7.71 5.10
CA ASP A 283 7.76 -6.62 4.15
C ASP A 283 6.50 -6.05 3.48
N ASP A 284 5.40 -6.80 3.47
CA ASP A 284 4.10 -6.32 3.03
C ASP A 284 3.48 -5.29 4.00
N ILE A 285 4.09 -5.04 5.16
CA ILE A 285 3.68 -4.01 6.11
C ILE A 285 4.64 -2.83 6.01
N THR A 286 4.13 -1.70 5.55
CA THR A 286 4.91 -0.47 5.40
C THR A 286 4.35 0.63 6.28
N ASP A 287 5.17 1.62 6.62
CA ASP A 287 4.66 2.83 7.27
C ASP A 287 3.62 3.49 6.36
N SER A 288 2.44 3.76 6.90
CA SER A 288 1.44 4.50 6.14
C SER A 288 1.92 5.93 6.02
N GLN A 289 1.89 6.50 4.81
CA GLN A 289 2.03 7.94 4.68
C GLN A 289 0.74 8.56 5.23
N THR A 290 0.81 9.02 6.49
CA THR A 290 -0.34 9.50 7.26
C THR A 290 -0.88 10.85 6.80
N ALA A 291 -0.22 11.51 5.86
CA ALA A 291 -0.71 12.72 5.22
C ALA A 291 -0.20 12.78 3.78
N ALA A 292 -1.06 13.25 2.87
CA ALA A 292 -0.69 13.54 1.49
C ALA A 292 0.36 14.66 1.38
N LEU A 293 0.51 15.46 2.44
CA LEU A 293 1.59 16.42 2.62
C LEU A 293 1.89 16.61 4.10
N GLU A 294 3.17 16.60 4.48
CA GLU A 294 3.68 17.12 5.75
C GLU A 294 4.83 18.08 5.47
N GLY A 295 4.82 19.28 6.05
CA GLY A 295 5.90 20.24 5.82
C GLY A 295 5.93 21.40 6.80
N LEU A 296 7.00 22.19 6.71
CA LEU A 296 7.25 23.35 7.58
C LEU A 296 7.35 23.02 9.08
N PHE A 297 7.87 21.83 9.41
CA PHE A 297 8.16 21.41 10.79
C PHE A 297 9.54 21.89 11.26
N ASP A 298 10.57 21.68 10.43
CA ASP A 298 11.97 21.95 10.77
C ASP A 298 12.74 22.72 9.68
N SER A 299 12.18 22.81 8.48
CA SER A 299 12.73 23.52 7.33
C SER A 299 11.62 23.98 6.35
N GLN A 300 11.98 24.80 5.36
CA GLN A 300 11.08 25.16 4.25
C GLN A 300 10.71 23.94 3.39
N GLY A 301 11.53 22.88 3.39
CA GLY A 301 11.35 21.72 2.52
C GLY A 301 11.24 22.12 1.04
N ASP A 302 10.33 21.46 0.34
CA ASP A 302 10.06 21.68 -1.09
C ASP A 302 9.05 22.80 -1.38
N PHE A 303 8.66 23.59 -0.35
CA PHE A 303 7.84 24.77 -0.58
C PHE A 303 8.64 25.81 -1.37
N VAL A 304 8.01 26.42 -2.37
CA VAL A 304 8.62 27.41 -3.26
C VAL A 304 8.04 28.79 -2.96
N VAL A 305 8.91 29.80 -2.87
CA VAL A 305 8.51 31.21 -2.78
C VAL A 305 8.40 31.78 -4.18
N GLU A 306 7.25 32.36 -4.51
CA GLU A 306 7.02 33.11 -5.74
C GLU A 306 6.68 34.56 -5.39
N ASP A 307 7.67 35.45 -5.51
CA ASP A 307 7.46 36.88 -5.35
C ASP A 307 6.81 37.47 -6.60
N LYS A 308 5.56 37.92 -6.49
CA LYS A 308 4.84 38.63 -7.57
C LYS A 308 5.21 40.10 -7.60
N GLN A 309 5.47 40.67 -6.43
CA GLN A 309 6.00 42.03 -6.26
C GLN A 309 6.98 42.04 -5.07
N LEU A 310 8.27 42.08 -5.38
CA LEU A 310 9.37 42.27 -4.42
C LEU A 310 9.99 43.67 -4.62
N PRO A 311 9.84 44.58 -3.65
CA PRO A 311 10.54 45.87 -3.63
C PRO A 311 12.06 45.70 -3.68
N GLU A 312 12.76 46.61 -4.37
CA GLU A 312 14.23 46.56 -4.54
C GLU A 312 15.00 46.62 -3.20
N GLU A 313 14.38 47.19 -2.17
CA GLU A 313 14.95 47.32 -0.83
C GLU A 313 14.89 46.01 -0.02
N LEU A 314 14.06 45.04 -0.42
CA LEU A 314 13.87 43.76 0.27
C LEU A 314 14.59 42.64 -0.48
N ASN A 315 15.31 41.79 0.26
CA ASN A 315 15.95 40.60 -0.30
C ASN A 315 15.00 39.39 -0.38
N TYR A 316 13.95 39.39 0.43
CA TYR A 316 12.93 38.35 0.50
C TYR A 316 11.68 38.92 1.18
N ILE A 317 10.52 38.34 0.88
CA ILE A 317 9.29 38.54 1.66
C ILE A 317 9.10 37.37 2.62
N TRP A 318 9.18 36.14 2.10
CA TRP A 318 9.15 34.89 2.87
C TRP A 318 10.56 34.41 3.22
N THR A 319 10.77 33.99 4.47
CA THR A 319 12.00 33.30 4.89
C THR A 319 11.70 32.23 5.93
N TRP A 320 12.48 31.15 5.91
CA TRP A 320 12.45 30.14 6.99
C TRP A 320 13.07 30.68 8.28
N SER A 321 12.47 30.31 9.41
CA SER A 321 12.99 30.47 10.76
C SER A 321 12.71 29.20 11.56
N GLY A 322 13.75 28.58 12.13
CA GLY A 322 13.56 27.41 12.99
C GLY A 322 12.75 27.67 14.26
N SER A 323 12.48 28.93 14.62
CA SER A 323 11.62 29.30 15.76
C SER A 323 10.18 29.61 15.37
N TYR A 324 9.94 30.04 14.13
CA TYR A 324 8.68 30.66 13.71
C TYR A 324 8.02 29.98 12.50
N GLY A 325 8.73 29.05 11.84
CA GLY A 325 8.33 28.49 10.57
C GLY A 325 8.66 29.42 9.40
N MET A 326 7.81 29.43 8.38
CA MET A 326 7.89 30.39 7.28
C MET A 326 7.30 31.72 7.73
N LYS A 327 8.08 32.79 7.58
CA LYS A 327 7.71 34.15 7.98
C LYS A 327 7.66 35.10 6.79
N ALA A 328 6.54 35.77 6.58
CA ALA A 328 6.35 36.83 5.60
C ALA A 328 6.39 38.22 6.25
N SER A 329 7.16 39.16 5.69
CA SER A 329 7.11 40.57 6.09
C SER A 329 7.64 41.49 4.99
N ALA A 330 6.97 42.60 4.75
CA ALA A 330 7.42 43.68 3.86
C ALA A 330 7.76 44.98 4.61
N PHE A 331 8.21 44.85 5.86
CA PHE A 331 8.61 45.99 6.69
C PHE A 331 10.13 46.00 6.89
N LEU A 332 10.77 47.11 6.52
CA LEU A 332 12.21 47.30 6.69
C LEU A 332 12.52 48.74 7.12
N ASN A 333 13.36 48.91 8.15
CA ASN A 333 13.84 50.22 8.61
C ASN A 333 12.70 51.23 8.85
N ASN A 334 11.64 50.82 9.54
CA ASN A 334 10.48 51.65 9.86
C ASN A 334 9.66 52.12 8.64
N THR A 335 9.75 51.38 7.53
CA THR A 335 9.04 51.65 6.28
C THR A 335 8.27 50.41 5.85
N ASN A 336 7.00 50.58 5.48
CA ASN A 336 6.21 49.53 4.85
C ASN A 336 6.41 49.59 3.34
N TYR A 337 6.51 48.43 2.70
CA TYR A 337 6.58 48.34 1.26
C TYR A 337 5.37 47.58 0.71
N ALA A 338 4.87 48.05 -0.43
CA ALA A 338 3.85 47.33 -1.17
C ALA A 338 4.47 46.09 -1.81
N SER A 339 3.91 44.92 -1.46
CA SER A 339 4.48 43.63 -1.84
C SER A 339 3.39 42.59 -2.04
N GLU A 340 3.70 41.58 -2.84
CA GLU A 340 2.90 40.36 -2.98
C GLU A 340 3.83 39.17 -3.16
N SER A 341 3.68 38.16 -2.31
CA SER A 341 4.50 36.95 -2.37
C SER A 341 3.77 35.72 -1.85
N TRP A 342 3.99 34.61 -2.54
CA TRP A 342 3.24 33.37 -2.36
C TRP A 342 4.20 32.27 -1.94
N LEU A 343 3.85 31.54 -0.88
CA LEU A 343 4.54 30.33 -0.46
C LEU A 343 3.72 29.12 -0.93
N ILE A 344 4.23 28.36 -1.89
CA ILE A 344 3.49 27.32 -2.61
C ILE A 344 4.03 25.93 -2.24
N SER A 345 3.14 25.00 -1.92
CA SER A 345 3.47 23.60 -1.60
C SER A 345 4.06 22.85 -2.80
N PRO A 346 4.77 21.73 -2.57
CA PRO A 346 4.95 20.71 -3.62
C PRO A 346 3.59 20.18 -4.10
N VAL A 347 3.61 19.35 -5.16
CA VAL A 347 2.40 18.63 -5.60
C VAL A 347 1.91 17.71 -4.49
N ILE A 348 0.61 17.71 -4.26
CA ILE A 348 -0.09 16.90 -3.28
C ILE A 348 -0.98 15.92 -4.05
N ASP A 349 -0.80 14.62 -3.79
CA ASP A 349 -1.60 13.56 -4.38
C ASP A 349 -2.74 13.19 -3.43
N LEU A 350 -3.97 13.58 -3.78
CA LEU A 350 -5.19 13.23 -3.05
C LEU A 350 -5.98 12.11 -3.75
N SER A 351 -5.40 11.42 -4.73
CA SER A 351 -6.10 10.44 -5.59
C SER A 351 -6.71 9.28 -4.83
N GLN A 352 -6.13 8.93 -3.68
CA GLN A 352 -6.59 7.83 -2.82
C GLN A 352 -7.49 8.28 -1.66
N LEU A 353 -7.82 9.58 -1.60
CA LEU A 353 -8.65 10.13 -0.53
C LEU A 353 -10.09 10.38 -1.02
N THR A 354 -11.06 10.17 -0.14
CA THR A 354 -12.48 10.49 -0.37
C THR A 354 -12.91 11.80 0.30
N SER A 355 -12.07 12.31 1.20
CA SER A 355 -12.14 13.61 1.84
C SER A 355 -10.72 14.04 2.19
N ALA A 356 -10.44 15.34 2.26
CA ALA A 356 -9.13 15.84 2.65
C ALA A 356 -9.26 17.12 3.47
N THR A 357 -8.40 17.31 4.45
CA THR A 357 -8.33 18.51 5.28
C THR A 357 -6.91 19.05 5.31
N LEU A 358 -6.77 20.36 5.10
CA LEU A 358 -5.55 21.09 5.39
C LEU A 358 -5.57 21.53 6.86
N THR A 359 -4.52 21.23 7.61
CA THR A 359 -4.27 21.77 8.94
C THR A 359 -2.90 22.44 9.00
N PHE A 360 -2.80 23.55 9.74
CA PHE A 360 -1.54 24.27 9.94
C PHE A 360 -1.62 25.17 11.16
N GLN A 361 -0.47 25.66 11.62
CA GLN A 361 -0.41 26.70 12.65
C GLN A 361 -0.01 28.03 12.04
N GLN A 362 -0.65 29.11 12.50
CA GLN A 362 -0.30 30.46 12.09
C GLN A 362 -0.35 31.47 13.23
N ALA A 363 0.50 32.49 13.12
CA ALA A 363 0.50 33.68 13.98
C ALA A 363 0.62 34.93 13.12
N GLY A 364 0.09 36.06 13.58
CA GLY A 364 0.18 37.30 12.84
C GLY A 364 0.17 38.52 13.75
N ASN A 365 1.05 39.47 13.46
CA ASN A 365 1.10 40.74 14.17
C ASN A 365 1.14 41.93 13.20
N PHE A 366 0.71 43.10 13.70
CA PHE A 366 0.59 44.34 12.95
C PHE A 366 -0.41 44.32 11.78
N PHE A 367 -1.43 43.46 11.88
CA PHE A 367 -2.57 43.49 10.99
C PHE A 367 -3.75 44.18 11.66
N SER A 368 -4.51 44.97 10.89
CA SER A 368 -5.85 45.41 11.29
C SER A 368 -6.91 44.36 10.98
N ASP A 369 -6.67 43.57 9.94
CA ASP A 369 -7.45 42.41 9.50
C ASP A 369 -6.50 41.50 8.72
N MET A 370 -6.17 40.32 9.28
CA MET A 370 -5.28 39.39 8.60
C MET A 370 -5.85 38.89 7.28
N GLN A 371 -7.17 38.68 7.18
CA GLN A 371 -7.80 38.10 6.00
C GLN A 371 -7.84 39.07 4.81
N ALA A 372 -7.67 40.37 5.07
CA ALA A 372 -7.54 41.37 4.02
C ALA A 372 -6.19 41.26 3.29
N ASP A 373 -5.15 40.78 3.97
CA ASP A 373 -3.76 40.82 3.50
C ASP A 373 -3.14 39.42 3.31
N CYS A 374 -3.72 38.40 3.95
CA CYS A 374 -3.29 37.01 3.90
C CYS A 374 -4.44 36.11 3.44
N SER A 375 -4.14 35.09 2.64
CA SER A 375 -5.12 34.08 2.24
C SER A 375 -4.47 32.73 1.93
N VAL A 376 -5.24 31.65 2.08
CA VAL A 376 -4.83 30.32 1.63
C VAL A 376 -5.59 29.99 0.35
N LEU A 377 -4.89 29.52 -0.67
CA LEU A 377 -5.42 29.23 -1.99
C LEU A 377 -5.13 27.76 -2.36
N VAL A 378 -5.97 27.17 -3.20
CA VAL A 378 -5.79 25.84 -3.78
C VAL A 378 -5.80 25.92 -5.31
N SER A 379 -5.01 25.08 -5.96
CA SER A 379 -4.95 24.95 -7.42
C SER A 379 -4.68 23.50 -7.80
N THR A 380 -5.06 23.11 -9.02
CA THR A 380 -4.80 21.78 -9.58
C THR A 380 -3.85 21.83 -10.79
N ASP A 381 -3.51 23.03 -11.26
CA ASP A 381 -2.68 23.28 -12.45
C ASP A 381 -1.58 24.35 -12.23
N ARG A 382 -1.50 24.93 -11.04
CA ARG A 382 -0.66 26.09 -10.67
C ARG A 382 -0.94 27.39 -11.43
N GLN A 383 -1.99 27.46 -12.23
CA GLN A 383 -2.39 28.66 -12.97
C GLN A 383 -3.64 29.28 -12.35
N ASP A 384 -4.68 28.46 -12.16
CA ASP A 384 -5.97 28.88 -11.63
C ASP A 384 -6.02 28.58 -10.13
N TRP A 385 -6.18 29.63 -9.32
CA TRP A 385 -6.14 29.56 -7.86
C TRP A 385 -7.48 29.96 -7.25
N THR A 386 -8.03 29.07 -6.42
CA THR A 386 -9.28 29.30 -5.71
C THR A 386 -9.01 29.55 -4.23
N PRO A 387 -9.56 30.61 -3.60
CA PRO A 387 -9.42 30.82 -2.17
C PRO A 387 -10.13 29.73 -1.36
N LEU A 388 -9.47 29.25 -0.31
CA LEU A 388 -10.06 28.36 0.69
C LEU A 388 -10.67 29.17 1.83
N THR A 389 -11.78 28.68 2.35
CA THR A 389 -12.31 29.14 3.65
C THR A 389 -11.45 28.54 4.74
N VAL A 390 -10.73 29.40 5.47
CA VAL A 390 -9.87 28.99 6.59
C VAL A 390 -10.55 29.32 7.91
N GLU A 391 -10.63 28.33 8.80
CA GLU A 391 -11.03 28.49 10.19
C GLU A 391 -9.80 28.70 11.09
N GLY A 392 -9.98 29.37 12.23
CA GLY A 392 -8.91 29.55 13.22
C GLY A 392 -7.94 30.71 12.94
N TRP A 393 -8.34 31.74 12.18
CA TRP A 393 -7.51 32.93 11.97
C TRP A 393 -7.13 33.63 13.30
N PRO A 394 -5.85 34.01 13.50
CA PRO A 394 -5.48 34.91 14.58
C PRO A 394 -6.09 36.30 14.37
N GLU A 395 -6.23 37.06 15.47
CA GLU A 395 -6.67 38.47 15.40
C GLU A 395 -5.68 39.39 14.66
N GLY A 396 -4.43 38.98 14.46
CA GLY A 396 -3.42 39.78 13.76
C GLY A 396 -2.68 40.80 14.63
N SER A 397 -2.85 40.73 15.96
CA SER A 397 -2.33 41.68 16.95
C SER A 397 -1.31 41.06 17.93
N SER A 398 -0.95 39.78 17.75
CA SER A 398 -0.04 39.06 18.65
C SER A 398 0.72 37.93 17.96
N TRP A 399 1.83 37.52 18.54
CA TRP A 399 2.63 36.37 18.07
C TRP A 399 2.12 35.02 18.57
N THR A 400 0.86 34.95 18.99
CA THR A 400 0.25 33.70 19.46
C THR A 400 -0.12 32.85 18.26
N PHE A 401 0.37 31.61 18.23
CA PHE A 401 0.00 30.64 17.20
C PHE A 401 -1.39 30.07 17.49
N TYR A 402 -2.19 29.98 16.43
CA TYR A 402 -3.49 29.32 16.41
C TYR A 402 -3.43 28.16 15.43
N ASP A 403 -4.08 27.05 15.81
CA ASP A 403 -4.37 25.98 14.87
C ASP A 403 -5.44 26.47 13.89
N SER A 404 -5.22 26.21 12.61
CA SER A 404 -6.09 26.63 11.51
C SER A 404 -6.36 25.47 10.57
N THR A 405 -7.54 25.48 9.98
CA THR A 405 -8.01 24.38 9.13
C THR A 405 -8.69 24.91 7.87
N ALA A 406 -8.66 24.11 6.81
CA ALA A 406 -9.45 24.34 5.60
C ALA A 406 -9.87 23.00 4.98
N ASP A 407 -11.12 22.93 4.51
CA ASP A 407 -11.63 21.75 3.81
C ASP A 407 -11.06 21.67 2.39
N LEU A 408 -10.54 20.49 2.04
CA LEU A 408 -10.04 20.14 0.71
C LEU A 408 -10.84 19.00 0.09
N SER A 409 -11.97 18.59 0.68
CA SER A 409 -12.73 17.43 0.23
C SER A 409 -13.24 17.54 -1.21
N ALA A 410 -13.42 18.76 -1.74
CA ALA A 410 -13.74 18.98 -3.15
C ALA A 410 -12.62 18.56 -4.13
N TYR A 411 -11.40 18.38 -3.63
CA TYR A 411 -10.21 17.99 -4.38
C TYR A 411 -9.77 16.55 -4.11
N ALA A 412 -10.50 15.83 -3.25
CA ALA A 412 -10.30 14.40 -3.03
C ALA A 412 -10.46 13.63 -4.36
N GLY A 413 -9.61 12.63 -4.59
CA GLY A 413 -9.55 11.88 -5.85
C GLY A 413 -8.67 12.51 -6.94
N GLN A 414 -8.07 13.68 -6.71
CA GLN A 414 -7.16 14.33 -7.67
C GLN A 414 -5.69 14.06 -7.35
N SER A 415 -4.89 13.71 -8.35
CA SER A 415 -3.45 13.41 -8.19
C SER A 415 -2.53 14.63 -8.25
N GLN A 416 -3.07 15.80 -8.58
CA GLN A 416 -2.31 17.05 -8.66
C GLN A 416 -3.08 18.18 -7.98
N VAL A 417 -2.73 18.43 -6.72
CA VAL A 417 -3.27 19.54 -5.92
C VAL A 417 -2.11 20.35 -5.35
N TYR A 418 -2.28 21.66 -5.24
CA TYR A 418 -1.29 22.59 -4.69
C TYR A 418 -1.98 23.54 -3.72
N ILE A 419 -1.29 23.91 -2.65
CA ILE A 419 -1.73 24.92 -1.69
C ILE A 419 -0.76 26.09 -1.72
N ALA A 420 -1.29 27.32 -1.67
CA ALA A 420 -0.50 28.53 -1.56
C ALA A 420 -0.92 29.38 -0.36
N PHE A 421 0.05 29.83 0.42
CA PHE A 421 -0.10 30.87 1.43
C PHE A 421 0.29 32.20 0.79
N ARG A 422 -0.71 33.03 0.45
CA ARG A 422 -0.52 34.33 -0.20
C ARG A 422 -0.44 35.44 0.85
N TYR A 423 0.62 36.26 0.76
CA TYR A 423 0.83 37.46 1.56
C TYR A 423 0.83 38.71 0.66
N THR A 424 0.16 39.77 1.10
CA THR A 424 0.14 41.09 0.46
C THR A 424 0.35 42.21 1.48
N SER A 425 0.88 43.34 1.02
CA SER A 425 1.09 44.55 1.84
C SER A 425 1.01 45.82 1.00
N SER A 426 0.99 46.98 1.65
CA SER A 426 1.04 48.30 1.00
C SER A 426 2.07 49.23 1.65
N ASP A 427 2.24 50.42 1.07
CA ASP A 427 3.06 51.51 1.65
C ASP A 427 2.52 52.03 3.00
N MET A 428 1.26 51.73 3.33
CA MET A 428 0.64 52.11 4.60
C MET A 428 0.66 50.99 5.65
N LYS A 429 0.76 49.72 5.24
CA LYS A 429 0.69 48.57 6.15
C LYS A 429 1.53 47.39 5.65
N ALA A 430 2.34 46.83 6.53
CA ALA A 430 3.09 45.59 6.28
C ALA A 430 3.07 44.73 7.54
N GLY A 431 1.95 44.03 7.75
CA GLY A 431 1.84 43.04 8.83
C GLY A 431 2.85 41.90 8.65
N THR A 432 3.10 41.13 9.71
CA THR A 432 4.03 39.98 9.65
C THR A 432 3.28 38.71 9.95
N TRP A 433 3.32 37.75 9.02
CA TRP A 433 2.62 36.47 9.10
C TRP A 433 3.60 35.32 9.25
N GLU A 434 3.29 34.37 10.13
CA GLU A 434 4.10 33.18 10.40
C GLU A 434 3.23 31.93 10.18
N VAL A 435 3.75 30.93 9.47
CA VAL A 435 3.07 29.68 9.11
C VAL A 435 4.00 28.49 9.37
N ARG A 436 3.50 27.44 10.04
CA ARG A 436 4.27 26.21 10.33
C ARG A 436 3.37 24.99 10.48
N ASN A 437 3.99 23.81 10.56
CA ASN A 437 3.33 22.52 10.83
C ASN A 437 2.17 22.25 9.85
N VAL A 438 2.42 22.34 8.55
CA VAL A 438 1.42 22.16 7.50
C VAL A 438 1.23 20.66 7.25
N VAL A 439 -0.02 20.21 7.31
CA VAL A 439 -0.42 18.82 7.07
C VAL A 439 -1.66 18.79 6.17
N VAL A 440 -1.69 17.89 5.19
CA VAL A 440 -2.90 17.57 4.39
C VAL A 440 -3.18 16.09 4.51
N GLU A 441 -4.37 15.70 5.01
CA GLU A 441 -4.76 14.30 5.22
C GLU A 441 -6.22 13.99 4.93
#